data_AF-A0AA36ACL0-F1
#
_entry.id   AF-A0AA36ACL0-F1
#
_cell.length_a   1.000
_cell.length_b   1.000
_cell.length_c   1.000
_cell.angle_alpha   90.00
_cell.angle_beta   90.00
_cell.angle_gamma   90.00
#
_symmetry.space_group_name_H-M   'P 1'
#
loop_
_entity.id
_entity.type
_entity.pdbx_description
1 polymer ?
#
loop_
_entity_poly.entity_id
_entity_poly.type
_entity_poly.pdbx_seq_one_letter_code
_entity_poly.pdbx_strand_id
1 'polypeptide(L)'
;MAPELASELTPRFKEKPKWTFNFTLDGENGIPINKRGSGIRRLILLNFFRAEAEKNVAGTPRNMIYAIEEPETSQQPNYQMMLMKALLALAGQPHRQIIVTTHVPALAGLIPVEGVRYVTRNEAGEPVVKMPDDAVLKEATESLGVLPETGMERAQGIVLVEGKSDVTFLRHAASSLKQSGVLPASLEDVKIVPVLIGGCGSVKHWVTLNLANDLGLPWCVFLDSDIGGDPAQVMSIQKRKREVEDAGKVFFATRKREIENYLCPDLIEEMTGVAVTFTDTCDAKKIIGRAVGMKPDNVLDKFWPRMTAERIISRSTYHDGMQERIELVEILSDIVAMTR
;
A
#
# COMPACT_ATOMS: atom_id res chain seq x y z
N MET A 1 4.10 8.50 19.92
CA MET A 1 4.70 9.22 21.06
C MET A 1 5.10 10.62 20.62
N ALA A 2 4.58 11.61 21.36
CA ALA A 2 4.87 13.06 21.37
C ALA A 2 4.80 13.87 20.05
N PRO A 3 3.60 14.10 19.49
CA PRO A 3 3.35 15.22 18.56
C PRO A 3 3.61 16.61 19.19
N GLU A 4 3.69 16.70 20.52
CA GLU A 4 3.87 17.95 21.27
C GLU A 4 5.27 18.57 21.10
N LEU A 5 6.30 17.76 20.85
CA LEU A 5 7.68 18.24 20.67
C LEU A 5 7.89 19.04 19.39
N ALA A 6 6.99 18.91 18.40
CA ALA A 6 7.07 19.64 17.14
C ALA A 6 6.43 21.03 17.22
N SER A 7 5.51 21.26 18.17
CA SER A 7 4.82 22.54 18.37
C SER A 7 5.58 23.52 19.26
N GLU A 8 6.61 23.08 20.00
CA GLU A 8 7.25 23.90 21.04
C GLU A 8 8.54 24.62 20.61
N LEU A 9 9.11 24.31 19.44
CA LEU A 9 10.42 24.83 19.06
C LEU A 9 10.31 26.10 18.21
N THR A 10 10.24 27.27 18.86
CA THR A 10 10.42 28.57 18.19
C THR A 10 11.91 28.96 18.18
N PRO A 11 12.58 28.99 17.01
CA PRO A 11 14.02 29.24 16.98
C PRO A 11 14.34 30.72 17.24
N ARG A 12 15.11 31.00 18.31
CA ARG A 12 15.67 32.33 18.59
C ARG A 12 17.15 32.37 18.21
N PHE A 13 17.52 33.26 17.28
CA PHE A 13 18.90 33.42 16.83
C PHE A 13 19.55 34.65 17.48
N LYS A 14 20.72 34.48 18.09
CA LYS A 14 21.53 35.60 18.59
C LYS A 14 22.36 36.29 17.48
N GLU A 15 22.71 35.59 16.39
CA GLU A 15 23.49 36.14 15.26
C GLU A 15 23.09 35.52 13.91
N LYS A 16 23.47 36.18 12.79
CA LYS A 16 23.24 35.68 11.41
C LYS A 16 24.15 34.47 11.10
N PRO A 17 23.62 33.35 10.56
CA PRO A 17 24.41 32.14 10.36
C PRO A 17 25.41 32.28 9.21
N LYS A 18 26.64 31.79 9.40
CA LYS A 18 27.62 31.57 8.32
C LYS A 18 27.43 30.18 7.71
N TRP A 19 27.72 30.06 6.40
CA TRP A 19 27.44 28.92 5.50
C TRP A 19 28.26 27.64 5.78
N THR A 20 28.58 27.35 7.03
CA THR A 20 29.21 26.09 7.46
C THR A 20 28.30 25.42 8.48
N PHE A 21 27.71 24.29 8.08
CA PHE A 21 26.74 23.52 8.86
C PHE A 21 27.41 22.75 10.02
N ASN A 22 27.84 23.47 11.04
CA ASN A 22 28.23 22.92 12.34
C ASN A 22 27.43 23.62 13.44
N PHE A 23 26.17 23.24 13.63
CA PHE A 23 25.37 23.68 14.77
C PHE A 23 25.11 22.54 15.74
N THR A 24 25.56 22.71 16.98
CA THR A 24 24.97 22.09 18.17
C THR A 24 23.76 22.93 18.57
N LEU A 25 22.58 22.47 18.18
CA LEU A 25 21.32 22.95 18.71
C LEU A 25 21.00 22.08 19.94
N ASP A 26 20.84 22.71 21.09
CA ASP A 26 20.38 22.05 22.32
C ASP A 26 18.85 22.11 22.37
N GLY A 27 18.20 20.98 22.61
CA GLY A 27 16.78 20.99 22.98
C GLY A 27 16.60 21.45 24.42
N GLU A 28 15.37 21.78 24.85
CA GLU A 28 15.09 22.30 26.20
C GLU A 28 15.58 21.37 27.35
N ASN A 29 15.77 20.07 27.09
CA ASN A 29 16.30 19.10 28.04
C ASN A 29 17.85 18.93 27.99
N GLY A 30 18.58 19.82 27.31
CA GLY A 30 20.05 19.79 27.26
C GLY A 30 20.65 18.61 26.47
N ILE A 31 19.86 17.95 25.61
CA ILE A 31 20.34 16.87 24.73
C ILE A 31 20.69 17.48 23.36
N PRO A 32 21.98 17.44 22.96
CA PRO A 32 22.43 17.93 21.65
C PRO A 32 21.73 17.20 20.49
N ILE A 33 21.32 17.95 19.46
CA ILE A 33 20.68 17.40 18.26
C ILE A 33 21.49 16.30 17.57
N ASN A 34 22.83 16.36 17.64
CA ASN A 34 23.72 15.35 17.07
C ASN A 34 23.60 13.97 17.75
N LYS A 35 22.99 13.88 18.94
CA LYS A 35 22.68 12.63 19.66
C LYS A 35 21.26 12.11 19.41
N ARG A 36 20.47 12.77 18.54
CA ARG A 36 19.11 12.34 18.18
C ARG A 36 19.08 11.55 16.87
N GLY A 37 18.10 10.67 16.73
CA GLY A 37 17.88 9.84 15.54
C GLY A 37 17.75 10.67 14.26
N SER A 38 18.17 10.10 13.12
CA SER A 38 18.25 10.77 11.81
C SER A 38 16.95 11.51 11.42
N GLY A 39 15.78 10.94 11.73
CA GLY A 39 14.48 11.60 11.46
C GLY A 39 14.19 12.87 12.24
N ILE A 40 14.59 12.91 13.50
CA ILE A 40 14.41 14.11 14.33
C ILE A 40 15.30 15.24 13.80
N ARG A 41 16.53 14.91 13.35
CA ARG A 41 17.44 15.88 12.71
C ARG A 41 16.85 16.50 11.45
N ARG A 42 16.22 15.69 10.59
CA ARG A 42 15.60 16.17 9.35
C ARG A 42 14.35 17.03 9.62
N LEU A 43 13.48 16.63 10.54
CA LEU A 43 12.31 17.45 10.94
C LEU A 43 12.72 18.82 11.48
N ILE A 44 13.80 18.89 12.26
CA ILE A 44 14.33 20.17 12.75
C ILE A 44 14.88 21.02 11.61
N LEU A 45 15.53 20.41 10.61
CA LEU A 45 16.00 21.11 9.42
C LEU A 45 14.84 21.73 8.61
N LEU A 46 13.71 21.02 8.45
CA LEU A 46 12.53 21.55 7.78
C LEU A 46 11.89 22.70 8.56
N ASN A 47 11.76 22.56 9.88
CA ASN A 47 11.26 23.63 10.73
C ASN A 47 12.18 24.85 10.70
N PHE A 48 13.50 24.65 10.61
CA PHE A 48 14.46 25.74 10.39
C PHE A 48 14.23 26.41 9.03
N PHE A 49 14.10 25.64 7.95
CA PHE A 49 13.81 26.18 6.62
C PHE A 49 12.48 26.92 6.56
N ARG A 50 11.45 26.44 7.27
CA ARG A 50 10.16 27.10 7.41
C ARG A 50 10.27 28.40 8.23
N ALA A 51 10.98 28.40 9.35
CA ALA A 51 11.17 29.61 10.15
C ALA A 51 11.99 30.67 9.40
N GLU A 52 13.00 30.27 8.63
CA GLU A 52 13.77 31.17 7.77
C GLU A 52 12.96 31.60 6.53
N ALA A 53 12.05 30.76 6.04
CA ALA A 53 11.07 31.10 5.02
C ALA A 53 10.18 32.26 5.48
N GLU A 54 9.65 32.13 6.71
CA GLU A 54 8.67 33.02 7.32
C GLU A 54 9.30 34.35 7.81
N LYS A 55 10.63 34.45 7.92
CA LYS A 55 11.33 35.72 8.17
C LYS A 55 11.19 36.66 6.97
N ASN A 56 10.15 37.48 7.02
CA ASN A 56 9.98 38.62 6.14
C ASN A 56 11.14 39.61 6.32
N VAL A 57 11.98 39.77 5.29
CA VAL A 57 12.88 40.91 5.19
C VAL A 57 12.03 42.07 4.67
N ALA A 58 11.73 43.04 5.54
CA ALA A 58 11.14 44.36 5.27
C ALA A 58 10.47 44.53 3.89
N GLY A 59 9.18 44.19 3.80
CA GLY A 59 8.27 44.71 2.77
C GLY A 59 8.35 44.12 1.36
N THR A 60 9.19 43.12 1.08
CA THR A 60 9.18 42.41 -0.22
C THR A 60 9.12 40.90 -0.04
N PRO A 61 8.11 40.21 -0.62
CA PRO A 61 8.07 38.76 -0.60
C PRO A 61 9.24 38.20 -1.41
N ARG A 62 10.05 37.36 -0.79
CA ARG A 62 11.22 36.75 -1.42
C ARG A 62 10.83 35.42 -2.08
N ASN A 63 11.06 35.30 -3.38
CA ASN A 63 10.94 34.01 -4.08
C ASN A 63 12.02 33.04 -3.58
N MET A 64 11.62 31.84 -3.17
CA MET A 64 12.54 30.81 -2.70
C MET A 64 12.29 29.48 -3.40
N ILE A 65 13.38 28.86 -3.84
CA ILE A 65 13.41 27.50 -4.37
C ILE A 65 14.11 26.61 -3.34
N TYR A 66 13.45 25.52 -2.94
CA TYR A 66 14.02 24.48 -2.11
C TYR A 66 14.33 23.29 -3.00
N ALA A 67 15.59 22.84 -3.01
CA ALA A 67 16.00 21.62 -3.68
C ALA A 67 16.47 20.64 -2.61
N ILE A 68 15.77 19.51 -2.48
CA ILE A 68 16.04 18.52 -1.42
C ILE A 68 16.24 17.16 -2.07
N GLU A 69 17.42 16.60 -1.86
CA GLU A 69 17.75 15.26 -2.34
C GLU A 69 17.23 14.20 -1.37
N GLU A 70 16.44 13.25 -1.87
CA GLU A 70 15.90 12.09 -1.14
C GLU A 70 15.48 12.40 0.32
N PRO A 71 14.52 13.34 0.51
CA PRO A 71 14.08 13.75 1.84
C PRO A 71 13.68 12.56 2.73
N GLU A 72 13.18 11.49 2.13
CA GLU A 72 12.67 10.26 2.75
C GLU A 72 13.73 9.28 3.29
N THR A 73 15.01 9.41 2.89
CA THR A 73 16.04 8.42 3.21
C THR A 73 16.23 8.20 4.73
N SER A 74 16.39 6.95 5.15
CA SER A 74 16.55 6.55 6.55
C SER A 74 15.39 6.94 7.50
N GLN A 75 14.20 7.22 6.95
CA GLN A 75 12.97 7.46 7.72
C GLN A 75 12.07 6.23 7.75
N GLN A 76 11.26 6.11 8.81
CA GLN A 76 10.13 5.18 8.76
C GLN A 76 9.03 5.71 7.84
N PRO A 77 8.23 4.84 7.19
CA PRO A 77 7.23 5.24 6.18
C PRO A 77 6.29 6.38 6.61
N ASN A 78 5.82 6.38 7.87
CA ASN A 78 4.98 7.47 8.40
C ASN A 78 5.66 8.83 8.31
N TYR A 79 6.95 8.90 8.64
CA TYR A 79 7.71 10.14 8.59
C TYR A 79 8.01 10.57 7.16
N GLN A 80 8.17 9.63 6.23
CA GLN A 80 8.30 9.93 4.79
C GLN A 80 7.02 10.60 4.27
N MET A 81 5.85 10.06 4.62
CA MET A 81 4.56 10.63 4.26
C MET A 81 4.33 12.02 4.87
N MET A 82 4.57 12.17 6.18
CA MET A 82 4.47 13.46 6.86
C MET A 82 5.39 14.52 6.26
N LEU A 83 6.62 14.12 5.92
CA LEU A 83 7.61 14.95 5.28
C LEU A 83 7.16 15.43 3.90
N MET A 84 6.70 14.51 3.06
CA MET A 84 6.21 14.84 1.72
C MET A 84 4.97 15.73 1.77
N LYS A 85 4.01 15.47 2.68
CA LYS A 85 2.84 16.34 2.90
C LYS A 85 3.25 17.75 3.36
N ALA A 86 4.23 17.86 4.25
CA ALA A 86 4.74 19.17 4.70
C ALA A 86 5.42 19.95 3.57
N LEU A 87 6.18 19.25 2.71
CA LEU A 87 6.83 19.85 1.54
C LEU A 87 5.79 20.31 0.50
N LEU A 88 4.75 19.52 0.24
CA LEU A 88 3.64 19.91 -0.65
C LEU A 88 2.87 21.11 -0.10
N ALA A 89 2.58 21.13 1.21
CA ALA A 89 1.95 22.27 1.86
C ALA A 89 2.80 23.55 1.74
N LEU A 90 4.12 23.43 1.84
CA LEU A 90 5.04 24.54 1.62
C LEU A 90 5.08 24.99 0.15
N ALA A 91 4.99 24.05 -0.80
CA ALA A 91 4.91 24.35 -2.23
C ALA A 91 3.63 25.10 -2.61
N GLY A 92 2.53 24.88 -1.88
CA GLY A 92 1.26 25.60 -2.08
C GLY A 92 1.28 27.06 -1.60
N GLN A 93 2.34 27.50 -0.92
CA GLN A 93 2.47 28.89 -0.47
C GLN A 93 3.00 29.79 -1.60
N PRO A 94 2.57 31.07 -1.66
CA PRO A 94 3.08 32.00 -2.65
C PRO A 94 4.59 32.21 -2.49
N HIS A 95 5.27 32.45 -3.60
CA HIS A 95 6.72 32.68 -3.67
C HIS A 95 7.59 31.48 -3.26
N ARG A 96 7.03 30.26 -3.28
CA ARG A 96 7.73 29.02 -2.96
C ARG A 96 7.72 28.06 -4.14
N GLN A 97 8.85 27.43 -4.37
CA GLN A 97 8.97 26.28 -5.25
C GLN A 97 9.76 25.19 -4.55
N ILE A 98 9.27 23.96 -4.60
CA ILE A 98 9.94 22.80 -4.03
C ILE A 98 10.33 21.87 -5.16
N ILE A 99 11.58 21.41 -5.14
CA ILE A 99 12.15 20.39 -6.01
C ILE A 99 12.67 19.29 -5.10
N VAL A 100 12.21 18.07 -5.33
CA VAL A 100 12.64 16.89 -4.60
C VAL A 100 13.12 15.83 -5.56
N THR A 101 14.12 15.04 -5.16
CA THR A 101 14.43 13.77 -5.81
C THR A 101 13.91 12.64 -4.92
N THR A 102 13.45 11.56 -5.54
CA THR A 102 13.01 10.36 -4.81
C THR A 102 13.27 9.13 -5.66
N HIS A 103 13.68 8.05 -5.01
CA HIS A 103 13.73 6.71 -5.60
C HIS A 103 12.50 5.86 -5.18
N VAL A 104 11.51 6.45 -4.52
CA VAL A 104 10.33 5.78 -3.97
C VAL A 104 9.07 6.17 -4.76
N PRO A 105 8.54 5.29 -5.65
CA PRO A 105 7.41 5.62 -6.51
C PRO A 105 6.14 6.02 -5.75
N ALA A 106 5.89 5.42 -4.59
CA ALA A 106 4.75 5.77 -3.75
C ALA A 106 4.76 7.22 -3.27
N LEU A 107 5.95 7.84 -3.11
CA LEU A 107 6.07 9.25 -2.74
C LEU A 107 5.92 10.17 -3.95
N ALA A 108 6.37 9.72 -5.14
CA ALA A 108 6.14 10.44 -6.39
C ALA A 108 4.64 10.52 -6.72
N GLY A 109 3.87 9.47 -6.41
CA GLY A 109 2.41 9.46 -6.57
C GLY A 109 1.64 10.43 -5.65
N LEU A 110 2.30 11.06 -4.68
CA LEU A 110 1.68 12.12 -3.85
C LEU A 110 1.77 13.50 -4.50
N ILE A 111 2.58 13.64 -5.55
CA ILE A 111 2.85 14.91 -6.22
C ILE A 111 1.92 15.01 -7.43
N PRO A 112 1.38 16.21 -7.74
CA PRO A 112 0.64 16.43 -8.97
C PRO A 112 1.44 15.96 -10.19
N VAL A 113 0.78 15.28 -11.13
CA VAL A 113 1.42 14.65 -12.30
C VAL A 113 2.28 15.65 -13.07
N GLU A 114 1.79 16.87 -13.26
CA GLU A 114 2.48 17.98 -13.92
C GLU A 114 3.83 18.35 -13.25
N GLY A 115 4.01 18.02 -11.98
CA GLY A 115 5.22 18.22 -11.19
C GLY A 115 6.25 17.11 -11.31
N VAL A 116 5.90 15.95 -11.88
CA VAL A 116 6.79 14.78 -11.96
C VAL A 116 7.77 14.94 -13.13
N ARG A 117 9.04 14.62 -12.91
CA ARG A 117 10.06 14.54 -13.97
C ARG A 117 10.79 13.21 -13.81
N TYR A 118 10.83 12.41 -14.87
CA TYR A 118 11.54 11.14 -14.86
C TYR A 118 12.91 11.30 -15.50
N VAL A 119 13.96 11.02 -14.72
CA VAL A 119 15.36 11.12 -15.17
C VAL A 119 15.86 9.72 -15.48
N THR A 120 16.21 9.46 -16.75
CA THR A 120 16.67 8.14 -17.23
C THR A 120 17.81 8.30 -18.23
N ARG A 121 18.30 7.20 -18.82
CA ARG A 121 19.27 7.20 -19.91
C ARG A 121 18.62 6.73 -21.21
N ASN A 122 18.96 7.37 -22.33
CA ASN A 122 18.54 6.89 -23.66
C ASN A 122 19.35 5.65 -24.09
N GLU A 123 19.05 5.09 -25.26
CA GLU A 123 19.74 3.91 -25.82
C GLU A 123 21.25 4.14 -26.02
N ALA A 124 21.69 5.39 -26.19
CA ALA A 124 23.09 5.78 -26.29
C ALA A 124 23.78 5.96 -24.92
N GLY A 125 23.05 5.78 -23.81
CA GLY A 125 23.55 5.93 -22.44
C GLY A 125 23.58 7.38 -21.93
N GLU A 126 23.04 8.34 -22.67
CA GLU A 126 23.01 9.76 -22.30
C GLU A 126 21.83 10.07 -21.37
N PRO A 127 22.01 10.93 -20.35
CA PRO A 127 20.93 11.31 -19.44
C PRO A 127 19.86 12.13 -20.16
N VAL A 128 18.61 11.71 -20.01
CA VAL A 128 17.43 12.39 -20.56
C VAL A 128 16.39 12.61 -19.46
N VAL A 129 15.67 13.73 -19.57
CA VAL A 129 14.54 14.06 -18.69
C VAL A 129 13.26 13.90 -19.49
N LYS A 130 12.39 12.99 -19.05
CA LYS A 130 11.06 12.78 -19.63
C LYS A 130 10.04 13.60 -18.84
N MET A 131 9.25 14.37 -19.59
CA MET A 131 8.13 15.16 -19.04
C MET A 131 6.97 14.22 -18.68
N PRO A 132 6.08 14.63 -17.75
CA PRO A 132 5.06 13.73 -17.25
C PRO A 132 3.98 13.50 -18.31
N ASP A 133 3.80 12.23 -18.68
CA ASP A 133 2.66 11.69 -19.42
C ASP A 133 2.40 10.24 -18.95
N ASP A 134 1.27 9.66 -19.35
CA ASP A 134 0.86 8.31 -18.94
C ASP A 134 1.93 7.23 -19.26
N ALA A 135 2.67 7.38 -20.37
CA ALA A 135 3.70 6.43 -20.78
C ALA A 135 4.98 6.58 -19.95
N VAL A 136 5.37 7.82 -19.63
CA VAL A 136 6.53 8.15 -18.82
C VAL A 136 6.32 7.74 -17.36
N LEU A 137 5.12 7.93 -16.82
CA LEU A 137 4.79 7.46 -15.47
C LEU A 137 4.87 5.94 -15.39
N LYS A 138 4.33 5.24 -16.39
CA LYS A 138 4.43 3.79 -16.49
C LYS A 138 5.89 3.32 -16.55
N GLU A 139 6.70 3.92 -17.42
CA GLU A 139 8.11 3.61 -17.55
C GLU A 139 8.90 3.87 -16.25
N ALA A 140 8.60 4.98 -15.57
CA ALA A 140 9.21 5.33 -14.29
C ALA A 140 8.87 4.30 -13.20
N THR A 141 7.60 3.86 -13.13
CA THR A 141 7.18 2.81 -12.18
C THR A 141 7.86 1.47 -12.46
N GLU A 142 7.88 1.04 -13.72
CA GLU A 142 8.54 -0.21 -14.15
C GLU A 142 10.04 -0.20 -13.85
N SER A 143 10.72 0.91 -14.12
CA SER A 143 12.16 1.06 -13.90
C SER A 143 12.55 1.12 -12.42
N LEU A 144 11.65 1.63 -11.56
CA LEU A 144 11.83 1.66 -10.11
C LEU A 144 11.39 0.35 -9.43
N GLY A 145 11.07 -0.69 -10.22
CA GLY A 145 10.69 -2.01 -9.71
C GLY A 145 9.33 -2.04 -9.04
N VAL A 146 8.54 -0.98 -9.20
CA VAL A 146 7.14 -0.91 -8.80
C VAL A 146 6.35 -1.35 -10.02
N LEU A 147 5.96 -2.62 -10.04
CA LEU A 147 4.98 -3.11 -11.00
C LEU A 147 3.84 -2.09 -11.07
N PRO A 148 3.41 -1.66 -12.27
CA PRO A 148 2.43 -0.60 -12.39
C PRO A 148 1.18 -0.99 -11.61
N GLU A 149 0.95 -0.32 -10.48
CA GLU A 149 -0.33 -0.31 -9.78
C GLU A 149 -1.29 0.58 -10.59
N THR A 150 -1.53 0.17 -11.84
CA THR A 150 -2.57 0.71 -12.71
C THR A 150 -3.91 0.49 -12.01
N GLY A 151 -4.40 1.54 -11.36
CA GLY A 151 -5.69 1.44 -10.67
C GLY A 151 -6.01 2.61 -9.75
N MET A 152 -5.10 3.03 -8.87
CA MET A 152 -5.47 3.94 -7.77
C MET A 152 -6.06 5.28 -8.25
N GLU A 153 -5.51 5.88 -9.31
CA GLU A 153 -5.99 7.18 -9.84
C GLU A 153 -7.39 7.10 -10.47
N ARG A 154 -7.80 5.91 -10.91
CA ARG A 154 -9.14 5.65 -11.49
C ARG A 154 -10.01 4.83 -10.54
N ALA A 155 -9.51 4.51 -9.35
CA ALA A 155 -10.17 3.60 -8.44
C ALA A 155 -11.47 4.25 -7.97
N GLN A 156 -12.55 3.48 -8.05
CA GLN A 156 -13.82 3.84 -7.44
C GLN A 156 -13.99 3.14 -6.10
N GLY A 157 -13.13 2.17 -5.76
CA GLY A 157 -13.07 1.51 -4.46
C GLY A 157 -11.80 0.70 -4.25
N ILE A 158 -11.53 0.30 -3.01
CA ILE A 158 -10.29 -0.40 -2.62
C ILE A 158 -10.60 -1.67 -1.82
N VAL A 159 -9.91 -2.77 -2.13
CA VAL A 159 -9.90 -3.98 -1.28
C VAL A 159 -8.50 -4.14 -0.70
N LEU A 160 -8.38 -4.10 0.62
CA LEU A 160 -7.09 -4.27 1.29
C LEU A 160 -6.80 -5.75 1.50
N VAL A 161 -5.64 -6.22 1.04
CA VAL A 161 -5.23 -7.64 1.07
C VAL A 161 -3.81 -7.83 1.58
N GLU A 162 -3.45 -9.01 2.10
CA GLU A 162 -2.15 -9.23 2.76
C GLU A 162 -0.98 -9.30 1.76
N GLY A 163 -1.15 -10.07 0.68
CA GLY A 163 -0.10 -10.45 -0.24
C GLY A 163 -0.51 -10.37 -1.72
N LYS A 164 0.48 -10.64 -2.59
CA LYS A 164 0.28 -10.65 -4.05
C LYS A 164 -0.68 -11.75 -4.48
N SER A 165 -0.62 -12.90 -3.81
CA SER A 165 -1.46 -14.06 -4.08
C SER A 165 -2.94 -13.73 -3.90
N ASP A 166 -3.32 -12.92 -2.91
CA ASP A 166 -4.70 -12.45 -2.72
C ASP A 166 -5.20 -11.59 -3.89
N VAL A 167 -4.33 -10.76 -4.47
CA VAL A 167 -4.67 -9.95 -5.65
C VAL A 167 -4.99 -10.87 -6.84
N THR A 168 -4.12 -11.85 -7.11
CA THR A 168 -4.34 -12.86 -8.15
C THR A 168 -5.62 -13.64 -7.87
N PHE A 169 -5.85 -14.00 -6.60
CA PHE A 169 -7.03 -14.74 -6.16
C PHE A 169 -8.33 -14.02 -6.51
N LEU A 170 -8.48 -12.79 -6.01
CA LEU A 170 -9.70 -11.99 -6.16
C LEU A 170 -9.96 -11.60 -7.61
N ARG A 171 -8.93 -11.16 -8.36
CA ARG A 171 -9.09 -10.77 -9.77
C ARG A 171 -9.53 -11.94 -10.65
N HIS A 172 -8.86 -13.09 -10.49
CA HIS A 172 -9.20 -14.27 -11.28
C HIS A 172 -10.59 -14.80 -10.92
N ALA A 173 -10.94 -14.82 -9.62
CA ALA A 173 -12.26 -15.24 -9.16
C ALA A 173 -13.36 -14.33 -9.74
N ALA A 174 -13.23 -13.01 -9.59
CA ALA A 174 -14.20 -12.05 -10.09
C ALA A 174 -14.37 -12.13 -11.61
N SER A 175 -13.25 -12.21 -12.35
CA SER A 175 -13.28 -12.33 -13.81
C SER A 175 -13.94 -13.63 -14.27
N SER A 176 -13.60 -14.77 -13.66
CA SER A 176 -14.16 -16.07 -14.02
C SER A 176 -15.66 -16.16 -13.73
N LEU A 177 -16.10 -15.69 -12.56
CA LEU A 177 -17.51 -15.69 -12.16
C LEU A 177 -18.35 -14.69 -12.96
N LYS A 178 -17.76 -13.56 -13.39
CA LYS A 178 -18.38 -12.66 -14.35
C LYS A 178 -18.58 -13.34 -15.70
N GLN A 179 -17.53 -13.99 -16.22
CA GLN A 179 -17.59 -14.67 -17.53
C GLN A 179 -18.65 -15.78 -17.56
N SER A 180 -18.89 -16.46 -16.43
CA SER A 180 -19.96 -17.45 -16.31
C SER A 180 -21.36 -16.85 -16.07
N GLY A 181 -21.49 -15.52 -15.97
CA GLY A 181 -22.76 -14.82 -15.71
C GLY A 181 -23.25 -14.89 -14.26
N VAL A 182 -22.44 -15.39 -13.34
CA VAL A 182 -22.81 -15.51 -11.90
C VAL A 182 -22.62 -14.18 -11.17
N LEU A 183 -21.53 -13.47 -11.50
CA LEU A 183 -21.25 -12.14 -10.96
C LEU A 183 -21.60 -11.07 -12.01
N PRO A 184 -22.24 -9.94 -11.64
CA PRO A 184 -22.67 -8.94 -12.62
C PRO A 184 -21.52 -8.11 -13.22
N ALA A 185 -20.37 -8.03 -12.56
CA ALA A 185 -19.19 -7.27 -12.99
C ALA A 185 -17.92 -7.80 -12.31
N SER A 186 -16.76 -7.69 -12.95
CA SER A 186 -15.46 -7.96 -12.29
C SER A 186 -14.97 -6.74 -11.52
N LEU A 187 -13.90 -6.89 -10.74
CA LEU A 187 -13.28 -5.77 -10.02
C LEU A 187 -12.81 -4.66 -10.96
N GLU A 188 -12.28 -5.03 -12.13
CA GLU A 188 -11.82 -4.09 -13.14
C GLU A 188 -12.97 -3.28 -13.76
N ASP A 189 -14.13 -3.90 -14.01
CA ASP A 189 -15.30 -3.23 -14.59
C ASP A 189 -15.79 -2.09 -13.69
N VAL A 190 -15.79 -2.32 -12.38
CA VAL A 190 -16.21 -1.34 -11.35
C VAL A 190 -15.05 -0.55 -10.75
N LYS A 191 -13.86 -0.67 -11.35
CA LYS A 191 -12.64 0.06 -10.96
C LYS A 191 -12.28 -0.11 -9.48
N ILE A 192 -12.49 -1.30 -8.93
CA ILE A 192 -12.04 -1.66 -7.59
C ILE A 192 -10.62 -2.22 -7.65
N VAL A 193 -9.75 -1.73 -6.79
CA VAL A 193 -8.32 -2.07 -6.79
C VAL A 193 -7.95 -2.83 -5.52
N PRO A 194 -7.43 -4.07 -5.63
CA PRO A 194 -6.80 -4.75 -4.51
C PRO A 194 -5.44 -4.09 -4.17
N VAL A 195 -5.23 -3.74 -2.90
CA VAL A 195 -4.03 -3.03 -2.41
C VAL A 195 -3.38 -3.81 -1.27
N LEU A 196 -2.06 -4.01 -1.37
CA LEU A 196 -1.32 -4.80 -0.41
C LEU A 196 -1.10 -4.00 0.89
N ILE A 197 -1.50 -4.59 2.03
CA ILE A 197 -1.24 -4.04 3.36
C ILE A 197 0.00 -4.65 4.03
N GLY A 198 0.50 -5.78 3.53
CA GLY A 198 1.64 -6.50 4.10
C GLY A 198 1.29 -7.24 5.40
N GLY A 199 2.03 -8.32 5.66
CA GLY A 199 1.72 -9.28 6.73
C GLY A 199 1.71 -8.74 8.15
N CYS A 200 1.07 -9.53 9.01
CA CYS A 200 0.73 -9.28 10.41
C CYS A 200 1.78 -8.47 11.19
N GLY A 201 1.48 -7.18 11.40
CA GLY A 201 2.17 -6.34 12.39
C GLY A 201 3.10 -5.30 11.79
N SER A 202 2.55 -4.18 11.32
CA SER A 202 3.14 -2.83 11.50
C SER A 202 2.36 -1.83 10.66
N VAL A 203 2.22 -0.61 11.19
CA VAL A 203 2.23 0.70 10.53
C VAL A 203 1.72 0.83 9.08
N LYS A 204 2.19 0.03 8.12
CA LYS A 204 1.67 -0.06 6.74
C LYS A 204 0.15 -0.23 6.68
N HIS A 205 -0.42 -1.12 7.52
CA HIS A 205 -1.87 -1.30 7.59
C HIS A 205 -2.60 0.02 7.87
N TRP A 206 -2.16 0.78 8.88
CA TRP A 206 -2.77 2.06 9.25
C TRP A 206 -2.51 3.17 8.23
N VAL A 207 -1.36 3.14 7.55
CA VAL A 207 -1.03 4.10 6.48
C VAL A 207 -1.93 3.88 5.26
N THR A 208 -2.14 2.64 4.84
CA THR A 208 -3.01 2.32 3.71
C THR A 208 -4.48 2.56 4.04
N LEU A 209 -4.91 2.27 5.28
CA LEU A 209 -6.25 2.62 5.77
C LEU A 209 -6.50 4.14 5.79
N ASN A 210 -5.53 4.91 6.28
CA ASN A 210 -5.62 6.36 6.27
C ASN A 210 -5.55 6.93 4.85
N LEU A 211 -4.79 6.30 3.94
CA LEU A 211 -4.77 6.69 2.52
C LEU A 211 -6.14 6.49 1.88
N ALA A 212 -6.79 5.33 2.10
CA ALA A 212 -8.13 5.08 1.56
C ALA A 212 -9.16 6.09 2.11
N ASN A 213 -9.06 6.44 3.40
CA ASN A 213 -9.89 7.48 4.02
C ASN A 213 -9.59 8.88 3.46
N ASP A 214 -8.32 9.25 3.31
CA ASP A 214 -7.87 10.55 2.77
C ASP A 214 -8.31 10.73 1.30
N LEU A 215 -8.38 9.63 0.53
CA LEU A 215 -8.85 9.62 -0.86
C LEU A 215 -10.39 9.64 -0.98
N GLY A 216 -11.13 9.48 0.12
CA GLY A 216 -12.59 9.43 0.11
C GLY A 216 -13.18 8.24 -0.65
N LEU A 217 -12.38 7.20 -0.91
CA LEU A 217 -12.83 6.01 -1.64
C LEU A 217 -13.48 5.01 -0.67
N PRO A 218 -14.55 4.31 -1.09
CA PRO A 218 -15.09 3.23 -0.31
C PRO A 218 -14.09 2.06 -0.31
N TRP A 219 -13.92 1.43 0.85
CA TRP A 219 -12.93 0.38 1.01
C TRP A 219 -13.37 -0.71 1.98
N CYS A 220 -12.86 -1.91 1.77
CA CYS A 220 -13.03 -3.07 2.64
C CYS A 220 -11.70 -3.84 2.80
N VAL A 221 -11.69 -4.83 3.68
CA VAL A 221 -10.53 -5.71 3.93
C VAL A 221 -10.91 -7.14 3.58
N PHE A 222 -9.99 -7.88 2.94
CA PHE A 222 -10.11 -9.31 2.69
C PHE A 222 -8.84 -10.01 3.19
N LEU A 223 -8.98 -11.00 4.08
CA LEU A 223 -7.86 -11.76 4.64
C LEU A 223 -8.15 -13.25 4.74
N ASP A 224 -7.08 -14.04 4.83
CA ASP A 224 -7.17 -15.42 5.29
C ASP A 224 -7.69 -15.48 6.74
N SER A 225 -8.45 -16.53 7.08
CA SER A 225 -8.91 -16.71 8.47
C SER A 225 -7.87 -17.34 9.39
N ASP A 226 -6.86 -18.00 8.82
CA ASP A 226 -5.90 -18.84 9.53
C ASP A 226 -6.57 -19.89 10.44
N ILE A 227 -7.83 -20.28 10.16
CA ILE A 227 -8.54 -21.24 11.01
C ILE A 227 -7.82 -22.60 11.01
N GLY A 228 -7.59 -23.15 12.21
CA GLY A 228 -6.77 -24.36 12.40
C GLY A 228 -5.25 -24.13 12.28
N GLY A 229 -4.82 -22.88 12.12
CA GLY A 229 -3.43 -22.43 12.22
C GLY A 229 -3.03 -22.01 13.64
N ASP A 230 -2.11 -21.05 13.74
CA ASP A 230 -1.63 -20.53 15.03
C ASP A 230 -2.76 -19.71 15.72
N PRO A 231 -3.15 -20.05 16.97
CA PRO A 231 -4.14 -19.29 17.73
C PRO A 231 -3.83 -17.78 17.82
N ALA A 232 -2.56 -17.39 17.85
CA ALA A 232 -2.16 -15.98 17.87
C ALA A 232 -2.53 -15.24 16.57
N GLN A 233 -2.41 -15.92 15.42
CA GLN A 233 -2.79 -15.36 14.12
C GLN A 233 -4.32 -15.20 14.04
N VAL A 234 -5.06 -16.22 14.43
CA VAL A 234 -6.54 -16.19 14.47
C VAL A 234 -7.02 -15.05 15.38
N MET A 235 -6.43 -14.87 16.56
CA MET A 235 -6.76 -13.75 17.45
C MET A 235 -6.42 -12.39 16.83
N SER A 236 -5.31 -12.28 16.09
CA SER A 236 -4.93 -11.06 15.37
C SER A 236 -5.95 -10.68 14.29
N ILE A 237 -6.45 -11.66 13.54
CA ILE A 237 -7.49 -11.46 12.52
C ILE A 237 -8.80 -11.04 13.17
N GLN A 238 -9.21 -11.69 14.26
CA GLN A 238 -10.43 -11.32 15.01
C GLN A 238 -10.35 -9.91 15.62
N LYS A 239 -9.14 -9.47 16.01
CA LYS A 239 -8.92 -8.11 16.47
C LYS A 239 -9.07 -7.10 15.32
N ARG A 240 -8.44 -7.36 14.16
CA ARG A 240 -8.54 -6.49 12.98
C ARG A 240 -9.97 -6.40 12.46
N LYS A 241 -10.70 -7.52 12.45
CA LYS A 241 -12.12 -7.55 12.11
C LYS A 241 -12.91 -6.52 12.92
N ARG A 242 -12.75 -6.55 14.25
CA ARG A 242 -13.40 -5.57 15.14
C ARG A 242 -12.95 -4.14 14.85
N GLU A 243 -11.66 -3.90 14.69
CA GLU A 243 -11.13 -2.55 14.39
C GLU A 243 -11.72 -1.96 13.08
N VAL A 244 -11.93 -2.81 12.06
CA VAL A 244 -12.50 -2.40 10.76
C VAL A 244 -14.03 -2.20 10.86
N GLU A 245 -14.73 -3.11 11.53
CA GLU A 245 -16.18 -3.02 11.73
C GLU A 245 -16.55 -1.82 12.63
N ASP A 246 -15.77 -1.54 13.68
CA ASP A 246 -15.94 -0.37 14.56
C ASP A 246 -15.73 0.96 13.80
N ALA A 247 -14.93 0.94 12.72
CA ALA A 247 -14.77 2.07 11.80
C ALA A 247 -15.91 2.18 10.77
N GLY A 248 -16.94 1.34 10.85
CA GLY A 248 -18.08 1.29 9.93
C GLY A 248 -17.73 0.73 8.56
N LYS A 249 -16.69 -0.13 8.48
CA LYS A 249 -16.15 -0.67 7.23
C LYS A 249 -16.33 -2.19 7.20
N VAL A 250 -16.33 -2.76 6.00
CA VAL A 250 -16.58 -4.19 5.81
C VAL A 250 -15.28 -4.99 5.90
N PHE A 251 -15.32 -6.11 6.61
CA PHE A 251 -14.20 -7.04 6.75
C PHE A 251 -14.63 -8.45 6.32
N PHE A 252 -13.89 -9.02 5.36
CA PHE A 252 -14.04 -10.38 4.90
C PHE A 252 -12.87 -11.23 5.40
N ALA A 253 -13.18 -12.38 5.97
CA ALA A 253 -12.23 -13.46 6.15
C ALA A 253 -12.73 -14.70 5.43
N THR A 254 -11.82 -15.46 4.83
CA THR A 254 -12.14 -16.75 4.22
C THR A 254 -12.77 -17.71 5.23
N ARG A 255 -13.72 -18.56 4.82
CA ARG A 255 -14.29 -19.61 5.68
C ARG A 255 -13.31 -20.76 5.88
N LYS A 256 -12.46 -21.00 4.88
CA LYS A 256 -11.35 -21.95 4.94
C LYS A 256 -10.12 -21.26 5.51
N ARG A 257 -9.08 -22.03 5.83
CA ARG A 257 -7.86 -21.51 6.47
C ARG A 257 -7.18 -20.43 5.65
N GLU A 258 -6.88 -20.71 4.40
CA GLU A 258 -6.18 -19.83 3.47
C GLU A 258 -6.76 -19.96 2.06
N ILE A 259 -6.49 -18.98 1.19
CA ILE A 259 -6.93 -18.98 -0.22
C ILE A 259 -6.53 -20.25 -0.98
N GLU A 260 -5.43 -20.93 -0.63
CA GLU A 260 -5.03 -22.20 -1.25
C GLU A 260 -6.02 -23.34 -0.97
N ASN A 261 -6.82 -23.31 0.11
CA ASN A 261 -7.83 -24.33 0.39
C ASN A 261 -9.00 -24.33 -0.63
N TYR A 262 -9.12 -23.27 -1.43
CA TYR A 262 -10.10 -23.16 -2.51
C TYR A 262 -9.62 -23.79 -3.83
N LEU A 263 -8.34 -24.21 -3.93
CA LEU A 263 -7.88 -24.96 -5.09
C LEU A 263 -8.61 -26.31 -5.21
N CYS A 264 -8.89 -26.70 -6.45
CA CYS A 264 -9.50 -27.99 -6.76
C CYS A 264 -8.40 -29.07 -6.79
N PRO A 265 -8.48 -30.12 -5.95
CA PRO A 265 -7.52 -31.22 -5.97
C PRO A 265 -7.43 -31.91 -7.34
N ASP A 266 -8.56 -32.11 -8.01
CA ASP A 266 -8.62 -32.74 -9.34
C ASP A 266 -7.84 -31.92 -10.39
N LEU A 267 -7.91 -30.58 -10.33
CA LEU A 267 -7.10 -29.71 -11.19
C LEU A 267 -5.60 -29.92 -10.95
N ILE A 268 -5.18 -30.08 -9.70
CA ILE A 268 -3.78 -30.28 -9.34
C ILE A 268 -3.31 -31.64 -9.88
N GLU A 269 -4.12 -32.69 -9.73
CA GLU A 269 -3.83 -34.02 -10.26
C GLU A 269 -3.77 -34.00 -11.80
N GLU A 270 -4.73 -33.38 -12.48
CA GLU A 270 -4.71 -33.21 -13.94
C GLU A 270 -3.45 -32.52 -14.46
N MET A 271 -2.97 -31.50 -13.73
CA MET A 271 -1.82 -30.70 -14.16
C MET A 271 -0.47 -31.34 -13.80
N THR A 272 -0.41 -32.22 -12.81
CA THR A 272 0.86 -32.69 -12.24
C THR A 272 0.99 -34.21 -12.17
N GLY A 273 -0.10 -34.95 -12.33
CA GLY A 273 -0.18 -36.39 -12.08
C GLY A 273 -0.12 -36.76 -10.60
N VAL A 274 -0.21 -35.79 -9.68
CA VAL A 274 -0.10 -36.02 -8.23
C VAL A 274 -1.44 -35.70 -7.56
N ALA A 275 -2.06 -36.73 -6.97
CA ALA A 275 -3.22 -36.58 -6.12
C ALA A 275 -2.84 -35.93 -4.78
N VAL A 276 -3.63 -34.94 -4.35
CA VAL A 276 -3.46 -34.25 -3.07
C VAL A 276 -4.76 -34.28 -2.26
N THR A 277 -4.64 -34.32 -0.94
CA THR A 277 -5.80 -34.30 -0.04
C THR A 277 -5.53 -33.37 1.12
N PHE A 278 -6.46 -32.45 1.38
CA PHE A 278 -6.41 -31.51 2.49
C PHE A 278 -7.83 -31.12 2.89
N THR A 279 -8.04 -30.81 4.17
CA THR A 279 -9.32 -30.29 4.67
C THR A 279 -9.34 -28.77 4.57
N ASP A 280 -10.48 -28.16 4.92
CA ASP A 280 -10.64 -26.71 4.92
C ASP A 280 -9.77 -26.00 5.98
N THR A 281 -9.23 -26.71 6.97
CA THR A 281 -8.38 -26.17 8.05
C THR A 281 -6.91 -26.57 7.94
N CYS A 282 -6.57 -27.38 6.93
CA CYS A 282 -5.19 -27.76 6.65
C CYS A 282 -4.40 -26.60 6.04
N ASP A 283 -3.08 -26.60 6.24
CA ASP A 283 -2.13 -25.74 5.51
C ASP A 283 -1.97 -26.28 4.07
N ALA A 284 -2.95 -25.96 3.22
CA ALA A 284 -3.06 -26.45 1.84
C ALA A 284 -1.86 -25.99 1.01
N LYS A 285 -1.39 -24.75 1.24
CA LYS A 285 -0.20 -24.17 0.64
C LYS A 285 1.02 -25.08 0.82
N LYS A 286 1.33 -25.52 2.05
CA LYS A 286 2.45 -26.44 2.30
C LYS A 286 2.20 -27.86 1.80
N ILE A 287 0.98 -28.38 1.92
CA ILE A 287 0.64 -29.74 1.48
C ILE A 287 0.85 -29.86 -0.04
N ILE A 288 0.27 -28.95 -0.81
CA ILE A 288 0.37 -28.94 -2.27
C ILE A 288 1.82 -28.69 -2.70
N GLY A 289 2.49 -27.70 -2.08
CA GLY A 289 3.88 -27.37 -2.39
C GLY A 289 4.82 -28.57 -2.20
N ARG A 290 4.66 -29.31 -1.09
CA ARG A 290 5.43 -30.53 -0.83
C ARG A 290 5.12 -31.64 -1.82
N ALA A 291 3.83 -31.90 -2.12
CA ALA A 291 3.42 -32.99 -2.98
C ALA A 291 3.91 -32.81 -4.43
N VAL A 292 3.87 -31.58 -4.94
CA VAL A 292 4.26 -31.25 -6.32
C VAL A 292 5.77 -30.94 -6.45
N GLY A 293 6.49 -30.82 -5.33
CA GLY A 293 7.91 -30.46 -5.34
C GLY A 293 8.17 -29.01 -5.73
N MET A 294 7.32 -28.08 -5.27
CA MET A 294 7.45 -26.65 -5.55
C MET A 294 7.44 -25.80 -4.28
N LYS A 295 7.95 -24.57 -4.38
CA LYS A 295 7.90 -23.63 -3.25
C LYS A 295 6.43 -23.34 -2.88
N PRO A 296 6.07 -23.36 -1.58
CA PRO A 296 4.68 -23.12 -1.15
C PRO A 296 4.10 -21.80 -1.68
N ASP A 297 4.89 -20.72 -1.70
CA ASP A 297 4.46 -19.41 -2.21
C ASP A 297 4.10 -19.39 -3.70
N ASN A 298 4.57 -20.37 -4.47
CA ASN A 298 4.29 -20.47 -5.91
C ASN A 298 3.04 -21.32 -6.22
N VAL A 299 2.43 -21.95 -5.21
CA VAL A 299 1.31 -22.88 -5.40
C VAL A 299 0.12 -22.15 -6.02
N LEU A 300 -0.31 -21.05 -5.40
CA LEU A 300 -1.50 -20.33 -5.87
C LEU A 300 -1.27 -19.76 -7.28
N ASP A 301 -0.15 -19.08 -7.51
CA ASP A 301 0.18 -18.46 -8.80
C ASP A 301 0.22 -19.48 -9.94
N LYS A 302 0.59 -20.74 -9.66
CA LYS A 302 0.61 -21.81 -10.67
C LYS A 302 -0.78 -22.35 -10.99
N PHE A 303 -1.60 -22.63 -9.98
CA PHE A 303 -2.83 -23.40 -10.15
C PHE A 303 -4.09 -22.53 -10.22
N TRP A 304 -4.16 -21.45 -9.45
CA TRP A 304 -5.37 -20.62 -9.37
C TRP A 304 -5.79 -20.02 -10.72
N PRO A 305 -4.89 -19.51 -11.58
CA PRO A 305 -5.26 -19.00 -12.91
C PRO A 305 -5.88 -20.07 -13.85
N ARG A 306 -5.83 -21.35 -13.48
CA ARG A 306 -6.43 -22.47 -14.23
C ARG A 306 -7.77 -22.94 -13.65
N MET A 307 -8.22 -22.35 -12.54
CA MET A 307 -9.52 -22.64 -11.96
C MET A 307 -10.63 -22.05 -12.86
N THR A 308 -11.61 -22.88 -13.23
CA THR A 308 -12.81 -22.45 -13.95
C THR A 308 -13.86 -21.94 -12.97
N ALA A 309 -14.87 -21.19 -13.47
CA ALA A 309 -15.98 -20.74 -12.64
C ALA A 309 -16.68 -21.89 -11.90
N GLU A 310 -16.90 -23.03 -12.57
CA GLU A 310 -17.49 -24.23 -11.97
C GLU A 310 -16.65 -24.77 -10.80
N ARG A 311 -15.32 -24.85 -10.98
CA ARG A 311 -14.40 -25.29 -9.91
C ARG A 311 -14.36 -24.29 -8.76
N ILE A 312 -14.38 -23.00 -9.05
CA ILE A 312 -14.43 -21.92 -8.04
C ILE A 312 -15.71 -22.03 -7.23
N ILE A 313 -16.87 -22.18 -7.90
CA ILE A 313 -18.18 -22.34 -7.24
C ILE A 313 -18.16 -23.58 -6.35
N SER A 314 -17.83 -24.76 -6.92
CA SER A 314 -17.78 -26.02 -6.19
C SER A 314 -16.88 -25.96 -4.94
N ARG A 315 -15.70 -25.34 -5.06
CA ARG A 315 -14.76 -25.20 -3.93
C ARG A 315 -15.13 -24.10 -2.94
N SER A 316 -16.10 -23.26 -3.26
CA SER A 316 -16.60 -22.17 -2.41
C SER A 316 -18.00 -22.42 -1.84
N THR A 317 -18.66 -23.50 -2.25
CA THR A 317 -19.98 -23.88 -1.76
C THR A 317 -19.90 -24.32 -0.29
N TYR A 318 -20.81 -23.79 0.53
CA TYR A 318 -21.02 -24.19 1.92
C TYR A 318 -22.51 -24.24 2.25
N HIS A 319 -22.85 -24.92 3.34
CA HIS A 319 -24.22 -25.05 3.82
C HIS A 319 -24.45 -24.12 5.02
N ASP A 320 -25.47 -23.29 4.93
CA ASP A 320 -25.99 -22.43 6.00
C ASP A 320 -27.39 -22.94 6.39
N GLY A 321 -27.43 -23.87 7.34
CA GLY A 321 -28.63 -24.64 7.63
C GLY A 321 -29.04 -25.52 6.44
N MET A 322 -30.22 -25.27 5.86
CA MET A 322 -30.70 -25.96 4.65
C MET A 322 -30.39 -25.22 3.34
N GLN A 323 -29.79 -24.03 3.43
CA GLN A 323 -29.50 -23.23 2.24
C GLN A 323 -28.07 -23.47 1.77
N GLU A 324 -27.93 -23.81 0.49
CA GLU A 324 -26.64 -23.84 -0.18
C GLU A 324 -26.24 -22.41 -0.56
N ARG A 325 -25.03 -21.99 -0.16
CA ARG A 325 -24.48 -20.66 -0.38
C ARG A 325 -23.08 -20.78 -0.97
N ILE A 326 -22.64 -19.77 -1.72
CA ILE A 326 -21.34 -19.78 -2.41
C ILE A 326 -20.52 -18.59 -1.90
N GLU A 327 -19.55 -18.87 -1.04
CA GLU A 327 -18.83 -17.86 -0.29
C GLU A 327 -18.18 -16.77 -1.16
N LEU A 328 -17.42 -17.18 -2.18
CA LEU A 328 -16.74 -16.20 -3.05
C LEU A 328 -17.72 -15.38 -3.88
N VAL A 329 -18.89 -15.90 -4.22
CA VAL A 329 -19.93 -15.13 -4.91
C VAL A 329 -20.48 -14.05 -3.99
N GLU A 330 -20.69 -14.37 -2.72
CA GLU A 330 -21.20 -13.41 -1.72
C GLU A 330 -20.18 -12.30 -1.46
N ILE A 331 -18.94 -12.69 -1.13
CA ILE A 331 -17.85 -11.75 -0.88
C ILE A 331 -17.65 -10.82 -2.09
N LEU A 332 -17.54 -11.37 -3.30
CA LEU A 332 -17.30 -10.57 -4.49
C LEU A 332 -18.50 -9.72 -4.89
N SER A 333 -19.73 -10.20 -4.64
CA SER A 333 -20.94 -9.39 -4.88
C SER A 333 -20.97 -8.17 -3.97
N ASP A 334 -20.66 -8.35 -2.69
CA ASP A 334 -20.60 -7.25 -1.72
C ASP A 334 -19.47 -6.27 -2.05
N ILE A 335 -18.29 -6.78 -2.44
CA ILE A 335 -17.17 -5.94 -2.90
C ILE A 335 -17.59 -5.13 -4.14
N VAL A 336 -18.16 -5.75 -5.15
CA VAL A 336 -18.57 -5.08 -6.40
C VAL A 336 -19.71 -4.07 -6.17
N ALA A 337 -20.58 -4.30 -5.19
CA ALA A 337 -21.66 -3.39 -4.83
C ALA A 337 -21.17 -2.11 -4.11
N MET A 338 -19.95 -2.12 -3.56
CA MET A 338 -19.38 -1.01 -2.79
C MET A 338 -19.24 0.30 -3.59
N THR A 339 -19.14 0.23 -4.92
CA THR A 339 -18.91 1.39 -5.81
C THR A 339 -20.14 1.80 -6.62
N ARG A 340 -21.30 1.20 -6.34
CA ARG A 340 -22.56 1.45 -7.05
C ARG A 340 -23.39 2.57 -6.46
#